data_AF-A0AAU8JX06-F1
#
_entry.id   AF-A0AAU8JX06-F1
#
_cell.length_a   1.000
_cell.length_b   1.000
_cell.length_c   1.000
_cell.angle_alpha   90.00
_cell.angle_beta   90.00
_cell.angle_gamma   90.00
#
_symmetry.space_group_name_H-M   'P 1'
#
loop_
_entity.id
_entity.type
_entity.pdbx_description
1 polymer ?
#
loop_
_entity_poly.entity_id
_entity_poly.type
_entity_poly.pdbx_seq_one_letter_code
_entity_poly.pdbx_strand_id
1 'polypeptide(L)'
;MDHAALLAARPAALAEAAEAYQRLVDAVEARHDDWARDTVARLDASGWQGRAADLAGAAVHRAGGRLQAAWMELVLVRDVLREAAEAFGLVQSRGRDHPVDGTDTDGTSLARVLAEAEHADRATADRLARLAASARDPDALRVGHAALGAYRLADPTDGLGSLLDGTLPPPDSPPERLAAWWAGLGPDARDALVLSRPELIGRLDGLPARDRDRANRILLDRLLAHPDRLSPRVGEGLLAIRGRLAAEGPDVLLLALDSAGQGRAVLSFGDPDRADDVAVYVPGFGTELACVGHGDGDRAQRVRAAAERQGGGRTAAGLVWLGYDAPPNEGLRPGSVHVAGDARAREGAVSYRRFLDGLRAARPPGAAPAHVTALGHSYGSLVVGTAAARPGGPLADEVVLVGSPGVGSDRAEQLGVGAEHVYVGAAGCDPVGRVPARGEAAGGLLAAGPVGVAARVLAPDDLWFGRDPAGDAFGARRFQVAPGEPSHAFDSHSAYFDEGSESLANIARVVSGHPDAVTRPG
;
A
#
# COMPACT_ATOMS: atom_id res chain seq x y z
N MET A 1 22.71 -5.41 41.95
CA MET A 1 22.29 -6.49 42.87
C MET A 1 23.52 -7.09 43.56
N ASP A 2 23.47 -7.40 44.87
CA ASP A 2 24.59 -8.07 45.58
C ASP A 2 24.39 -9.59 45.69
N HIS A 3 25.44 -10.32 46.09
CA HIS A 3 25.43 -11.79 46.14
C HIS A 3 24.42 -12.36 47.15
N ALA A 4 24.25 -11.71 48.30
CA ALA A 4 23.25 -12.11 49.29
C ALA A 4 21.82 -11.95 48.74
N ALA A 5 21.54 -10.85 48.04
CA ALA A 5 20.26 -10.60 47.39
C ALA A 5 19.96 -11.62 46.28
N LEU A 6 20.97 -12.00 45.48
CA LEU A 6 20.82 -13.05 44.46
C LEU A 6 20.46 -14.41 45.09
N LEU A 7 21.13 -14.79 46.18
CA LEU A 7 20.85 -16.05 46.88
C LEU A 7 19.50 -16.05 47.61
N ALA A 8 19.03 -14.87 48.05
CA ALA A 8 17.74 -14.69 48.69
C ALA A 8 16.56 -14.60 47.70
N ALA A 9 16.83 -14.48 46.39
CA ALA A 9 15.79 -14.44 45.35
C ALA A 9 14.92 -15.71 45.38
N ARG A 10 13.62 -15.56 45.10
CA ARG A 10 12.61 -16.64 45.18
C ARG A 10 12.02 -16.97 43.79
N PRO A 11 12.78 -17.56 42.86
CA PRO A 11 12.28 -17.90 41.52
C PRO A 11 11.11 -18.89 41.55
N ALA A 12 11.05 -19.77 42.56
CA ALA A 12 9.91 -20.66 42.76
C ALA A 12 8.57 -19.92 42.96
N ALA A 13 8.58 -18.76 43.63
CA ALA A 13 7.38 -17.95 43.81
C ALA A 13 6.89 -17.33 42.49
N LEU A 14 7.80 -17.02 41.56
CA LEU A 14 7.44 -16.56 40.21
C LEU A 14 6.84 -17.71 39.37
N ALA A 15 7.38 -18.91 39.49
CA ALA A 15 6.83 -20.10 38.84
C ALA A 15 5.42 -20.44 39.36
N GLU A 16 5.22 -20.42 40.68
CA GLU A 16 3.90 -20.61 41.30
C GLU A 16 2.87 -19.57 40.82
N ALA A 17 3.30 -18.31 40.66
CA ALA A 17 2.47 -17.26 40.10
C ALA A 17 2.14 -17.49 38.62
N ALA A 18 3.12 -17.93 37.81
CA ALA A 18 2.89 -18.29 36.42
C ALA A 18 1.87 -19.44 36.29
N GLU A 19 1.96 -20.47 37.14
CA GLU A 19 0.97 -21.55 37.18
C GLU A 19 -0.42 -21.05 37.59
N ALA A 20 -0.51 -20.08 38.50
CA ALA A 20 -1.78 -19.45 38.84
C ALA A 20 -2.40 -18.71 37.64
N TYR A 21 -1.57 -18.01 36.86
CA TYR A 21 -2.02 -17.40 35.61
C TYR A 21 -2.40 -18.44 34.55
N GLN A 22 -1.69 -19.56 34.44
CA GLN A 22 -2.06 -20.65 33.53
C GLN A 22 -3.47 -21.17 33.84
N ARG A 23 -3.79 -21.39 35.11
CA ARG A 23 -5.16 -21.80 35.50
C ARG A 23 -6.22 -20.78 35.11
N LEU A 24 -5.89 -19.49 35.12
CA LEU A 24 -6.78 -18.42 34.65
C LEU A 24 -6.91 -18.42 33.12
N VAL A 25 -5.80 -18.63 32.40
CA VAL A 25 -5.79 -18.79 30.93
C VAL A 25 -6.73 -19.92 30.53
N ASP A 26 -6.55 -21.11 31.10
CA ASP A 26 -7.38 -22.29 30.81
C ASP A 26 -8.86 -22.03 31.10
N ALA A 27 -9.15 -21.37 32.23
CA ALA A 27 -10.52 -21.04 32.61
C ALA A 27 -11.17 -20.03 31.66
N VAL A 28 -10.45 -18.99 31.21
CA VAL A 28 -10.97 -17.99 30.27
C VAL A 28 -11.12 -18.57 28.87
N GLU A 29 -10.19 -19.43 28.44
CA GLU A 29 -10.26 -20.14 27.16
C GLU A 29 -11.50 -21.02 27.08
N ALA A 30 -11.72 -21.87 28.10
CA ALA A 30 -12.92 -22.71 28.18
C ALA A 30 -14.21 -21.88 28.13
N ARG A 31 -14.24 -20.72 28.80
CA ARG A 31 -15.41 -19.82 28.79
C ARG A 31 -15.60 -19.09 27.46
N HIS A 32 -14.52 -18.69 26.80
CA HIS A 32 -14.55 -18.12 25.47
C HIS A 32 -15.11 -19.14 24.46
N ASP A 33 -14.65 -20.38 24.55
CA ASP A 33 -15.08 -21.48 23.71
C ASP A 33 -16.55 -21.86 23.91
N ASP A 34 -17.00 -21.92 25.17
CA ASP A 34 -18.42 -22.10 25.50
C ASP A 34 -19.26 -20.93 24.96
N TRP A 35 -18.79 -19.69 25.10
CA TRP A 35 -19.47 -18.50 24.56
C TRP A 35 -19.60 -18.56 23.04
N ALA A 36 -18.53 -18.91 22.34
CA ALA A 36 -18.52 -19.05 20.88
C ALA A 36 -19.49 -20.13 20.41
N ARG A 37 -19.48 -21.31 21.03
CA ARG A 37 -20.36 -22.43 20.66
C ARG A 37 -21.82 -22.19 21.04
N ASP A 38 -22.09 -21.81 22.28
CA ASP A 38 -23.45 -21.81 22.82
C ASP A 38 -24.17 -20.48 22.68
N THR A 39 -23.46 -19.38 22.43
CA THR A 39 -24.07 -18.05 22.30
C THR A 39 -23.93 -17.51 20.88
N VAL A 40 -22.68 -17.37 20.39
CA VAL A 40 -22.42 -16.76 19.08
C VAL A 40 -23.02 -17.61 17.95
N ALA A 41 -22.62 -18.89 17.86
CA ALA A 41 -23.07 -19.76 16.77
C ALA A 41 -24.59 -19.97 16.76
N ARG A 42 -25.25 -19.98 17.93
CA ARG A 42 -26.72 -20.10 18.03
C ARG A 42 -27.43 -18.82 17.58
N LEU A 43 -26.89 -17.65 17.92
CA LEU A 43 -27.44 -16.37 17.48
C LEU A 43 -27.31 -16.23 15.96
N ASP A 44 -26.13 -16.54 15.41
CA ASP A 44 -25.86 -16.48 13.97
C ASP A 44 -26.75 -17.46 13.19
N ALA A 45 -27.04 -18.64 13.76
CA ALA A 45 -27.93 -19.65 13.17
C ALA A 45 -29.44 -19.40 13.41
N SER A 46 -29.82 -18.37 14.18
CA SER A 46 -31.21 -18.19 14.62
C SER A 46 -32.18 -17.70 13.54
N GLY A 47 -31.67 -17.16 12.43
CA GLY A 47 -32.49 -16.53 11.39
C GLY A 47 -33.18 -15.23 11.83
N TRP A 48 -32.83 -14.69 13.01
CA TRP A 48 -33.38 -13.44 13.52
C TRP A 48 -32.84 -12.24 12.73
N GLN A 49 -33.73 -11.32 12.33
CA GLN A 49 -33.39 -10.19 11.45
C GLN A 49 -33.93 -8.85 11.98
N GLY A 50 -33.37 -7.76 11.44
CA GLY A 50 -33.74 -6.38 11.75
C GLY A 50 -32.80 -5.73 12.77
N ARG A 51 -32.99 -4.42 13.00
CA ARG A 51 -32.06 -3.59 13.79
C ARG A 51 -31.74 -4.15 15.19
N ALA A 52 -32.69 -4.79 15.84
CA ALA A 52 -32.47 -5.40 17.15
C ALA A 52 -31.55 -6.64 17.07
N ALA A 53 -31.69 -7.44 16.01
CA ALA A 53 -30.81 -8.57 15.73
C ALA A 53 -29.38 -8.10 15.43
N ASP A 54 -29.23 -7.04 14.61
CA ASP A 54 -27.92 -6.47 14.28
C ASP A 54 -27.19 -5.93 15.52
N LEU A 55 -27.91 -5.20 16.38
CA LEU A 55 -27.36 -4.66 17.63
C LEU A 55 -27.00 -5.76 18.62
N ALA A 56 -27.83 -6.81 18.72
CA ALA A 56 -27.56 -7.96 19.57
C ALA A 56 -26.36 -8.77 19.08
N GLY A 57 -26.27 -9.04 17.77
CA GLY A 57 -25.12 -9.67 17.13
C GLY A 57 -23.84 -8.90 17.41
N ALA A 58 -23.84 -7.59 17.14
CA ALA A 58 -22.70 -6.74 17.44
C ALA A 58 -22.32 -6.74 18.94
N ALA A 59 -23.28 -6.76 19.85
CA ALA A 59 -23.02 -6.83 21.29
C ALA A 59 -22.40 -8.17 21.72
N VAL A 60 -22.92 -9.29 21.19
CA VAL A 60 -22.45 -10.66 21.49
C VAL A 60 -21.06 -10.91 20.93
N HIS A 61 -20.80 -10.50 19.68
CA HIS A 61 -19.46 -10.57 19.07
C HIS A 61 -18.45 -9.68 19.78
N ARG A 62 -18.84 -8.47 20.22
CA ARG A 62 -17.98 -7.60 21.06
C ARG A 62 -17.69 -8.20 22.44
N ALA A 63 -18.62 -8.96 23.02
CA ALA A 63 -18.35 -9.66 24.28
C ALA A 63 -17.36 -10.81 24.07
N GLY A 64 -17.48 -11.57 22.98
CA GLY A 64 -16.52 -12.60 22.59
C GLY A 64 -15.11 -12.05 22.40
N GLY A 65 -14.97 -10.95 21.65
CA GLY A 65 -13.67 -10.28 21.47
C GLY A 65 -13.05 -9.78 22.78
N ARG A 66 -13.85 -9.36 23.78
CA ARG A 66 -13.34 -8.97 25.09
C ARG A 66 -12.80 -10.15 25.89
N LEU A 67 -13.44 -11.32 25.80
CA LEU A 67 -12.95 -12.56 26.42
C LEU A 67 -11.64 -13.02 25.78
N GLN A 68 -11.54 -12.95 24.45
CA GLN A 68 -10.32 -13.27 23.72
C GLN A 68 -9.16 -12.32 24.09
N ALA A 69 -9.42 -11.02 24.19
CA ALA A 69 -8.41 -10.05 24.61
C ALA A 69 -7.94 -10.30 26.06
N ALA A 70 -8.86 -10.62 26.97
CA ALA A 70 -8.50 -10.98 28.34
C ALA A 70 -7.62 -12.25 28.40
N TRP A 71 -7.95 -13.27 27.58
CA TRP A 71 -7.13 -14.47 27.46
C TRP A 71 -5.70 -14.14 27.01
N MET A 72 -5.54 -13.30 25.98
CA MET A 72 -4.23 -12.88 25.46
C MET A 72 -3.39 -12.16 26.53
N GLU A 73 -3.97 -11.23 27.29
CA GLU A 73 -3.26 -10.51 28.35
C GLU A 73 -2.82 -11.47 29.48
N LEU A 74 -3.66 -12.44 29.86
CA LEU A 74 -3.32 -13.44 30.88
C LEU A 74 -2.18 -14.36 30.43
N VAL A 75 -2.18 -14.75 29.15
CA VAL A 75 -1.10 -15.53 28.50
C VAL A 75 0.23 -14.79 28.59
N LEU A 76 0.24 -13.49 28.32
CA LEU A 76 1.48 -12.69 28.34
C LEU A 76 2.07 -12.55 29.74
N VAL A 77 1.22 -12.30 30.75
CA VAL A 77 1.69 -12.21 32.14
C VAL A 77 2.25 -13.56 32.62
N ARG A 78 1.57 -14.66 32.28
CA ARG A 78 2.06 -16.02 32.56
C ARG A 78 3.47 -16.22 32.00
N ASP A 79 3.66 -15.93 30.71
CA ASP A 79 4.91 -16.23 30.02
C ASP A 79 6.07 -15.37 30.54
N VAL A 80 5.85 -14.08 30.81
CA VAL A 80 6.86 -13.22 31.45
C VAL A 80 7.27 -13.74 32.83
N LEU A 81 6.31 -14.20 33.65
CA LEU A 81 6.60 -14.74 34.98
C LEU A 81 7.37 -16.07 34.91
N ARG A 82 7.02 -16.93 33.95
CA ARG A 82 7.70 -18.21 33.72
C ARG A 82 9.14 -18.00 33.25
N GLU A 83 9.35 -17.15 32.24
CA GLU A 83 10.67 -16.79 31.73
C GLU A 83 11.55 -16.18 32.83
N ALA A 84 10.98 -15.31 33.68
CA ALA A 84 11.70 -14.74 34.81
C ALA A 84 12.10 -15.82 35.83
N ALA A 85 11.19 -16.75 36.17
CA ALA A 85 11.50 -17.84 37.09
C ALA A 85 12.67 -18.71 36.59
N GLU A 86 12.68 -19.03 35.30
CA GLU A 86 13.75 -19.80 34.64
C GLU A 86 15.08 -19.02 34.64
N ALA A 87 15.06 -17.76 34.21
CA ALA A 87 16.24 -16.91 34.12
C ALA A 87 16.88 -16.70 35.51
N PHE A 88 16.09 -16.35 36.52
CA PHE A 88 16.59 -16.18 37.88
C PHE A 88 17.02 -17.49 38.52
N GLY A 89 16.35 -18.60 38.25
CA GLY A 89 16.77 -19.92 38.71
C GLY A 89 18.17 -20.29 38.20
N LEU A 90 18.43 -20.03 36.92
CA LEU A 90 19.73 -20.29 36.28
C LEU A 90 20.85 -19.37 36.80
N VAL A 91 20.57 -18.07 36.94
CA VAL A 91 21.56 -17.12 37.45
C VAL A 91 21.85 -17.38 38.94
N GLN A 92 20.83 -17.75 39.72
CA GLN A 92 20.99 -18.13 41.13
C GLN A 92 21.78 -19.43 41.30
N SER A 93 21.60 -20.44 40.44
CA SER A 93 22.40 -21.67 40.53
C SER A 93 23.89 -21.39 40.30
N ARG A 94 24.22 -20.64 39.24
CA ARG A 94 25.60 -20.20 38.97
C ARG A 94 26.18 -19.36 40.10
N GLY A 95 25.36 -18.52 40.74
CA GLY A 95 25.78 -17.71 41.90
C GLY A 95 26.11 -18.55 43.14
N ARG A 96 25.55 -19.74 43.31
CA ARG A 96 25.89 -20.67 44.41
C ARG A 96 27.23 -21.36 44.20
N ASP A 97 27.61 -21.56 42.94
CA ASP A 97 28.83 -22.26 42.55
C ASP A 97 30.08 -21.36 42.56
N HIS A 98 29.91 -20.03 42.71
CA HIS A 98 31.02 -19.06 42.79
C HIS A 98 31.35 -18.61 44.23
N PRO A 99 32.59 -18.79 44.72
CA PRO A 99 33.04 -18.23 45.99
C PRO A 99 33.24 -16.71 45.90
N VAL A 100 32.94 -15.99 47.00
CA VAL A 100 32.93 -14.51 47.09
C VAL A 100 34.28 -13.86 46.72
N ASP A 101 35.39 -14.59 46.85
CA ASP A 101 36.76 -14.10 46.65
C ASP A 101 37.54 -14.81 45.53
N GLY A 102 36.88 -15.47 44.57
CA GLY A 102 37.58 -16.24 43.51
C GLY A 102 37.08 -16.00 42.08
N THR A 103 38.01 -15.82 41.15
CA THR A 103 37.78 -16.04 39.71
C THR A 103 37.82 -17.52 39.39
N ASP A 104 36.81 -18.04 38.72
CA ASP A 104 36.76 -19.44 38.30
C ASP A 104 37.64 -19.72 37.07
N THR A 105 37.97 -21.00 36.86
CA THR A 105 38.82 -21.52 35.78
C THR A 105 38.30 -21.21 34.36
N ASP A 106 37.01 -20.89 34.21
CA ASP A 106 36.36 -20.53 32.94
C ASP A 106 36.24 -19.01 32.68
N GLY A 107 36.86 -18.17 33.51
CA GLY A 107 36.91 -16.71 33.30
C GLY A 107 35.60 -15.95 33.57
N THR A 108 34.57 -16.62 34.11
CA THR A 108 33.33 -15.96 34.58
C THR A 108 33.52 -15.45 36.00
N SER A 109 33.42 -14.12 36.18
CA SER A 109 33.49 -13.51 37.50
C SER A 109 32.11 -13.44 38.16
N LEU A 110 32.07 -13.48 39.50
CA LEU A 110 30.85 -13.20 40.28
C LEU A 110 30.21 -11.87 39.86
N ALA A 111 31.02 -10.86 39.49
CA ALA A 111 30.54 -9.59 38.96
C ALA A 111 29.71 -9.74 37.66
N ARG A 112 30.08 -10.66 36.77
CA ARG A 112 29.30 -10.95 35.54
C ARG A 112 27.97 -11.61 35.87
N VAL A 113 27.96 -12.57 36.80
CA VAL A 113 26.73 -13.24 37.26
C VAL A 113 25.76 -12.25 37.92
N LEU A 114 26.28 -11.34 38.75
CA LEU A 114 25.48 -10.27 39.37
C LEU A 114 24.95 -9.26 38.32
N ALA A 115 25.74 -8.93 37.31
CA ALA A 115 25.30 -8.07 36.21
C ALA A 115 24.20 -8.72 35.36
N GLU A 116 24.30 -10.04 35.09
CA GLU A 116 23.25 -10.82 34.43
C GLU A 116 21.96 -10.86 35.26
N ALA A 117 22.07 -11.05 36.58
CA ALA A 117 20.92 -11.01 37.50
C ALA A 117 20.19 -9.66 37.45
N GLU A 118 20.95 -8.57 37.49
CA GLU A 118 20.43 -7.21 37.46
C GLU A 118 19.88 -6.80 36.09
N HIS A 119 20.38 -7.41 35.02
CA HIS A 119 19.80 -7.26 33.69
C HIS A 119 18.47 -8.00 33.57
N ALA A 120 18.41 -9.27 34.00
CA ALA A 120 17.19 -10.07 34.00
C ALA A 120 16.08 -9.46 34.88
N ASP A 121 16.45 -8.90 36.04
CA ASP A 121 15.54 -8.18 36.93
C ASP A 121 14.91 -6.96 36.27
N ARG A 122 15.73 -6.07 35.71
CA ARG A 122 15.25 -4.87 35.01
C ARG A 122 14.38 -5.22 33.81
N ALA A 123 14.81 -6.18 32.99
CA ALA A 123 14.05 -6.61 31.81
C ALA A 123 12.66 -7.16 32.20
N THR A 124 12.61 -7.96 33.26
CA THR A 124 11.36 -8.51 33.81
C THR A 124 10.47 -7.40 34.37
N ALA A 125 11.02 -6.52 35.21
CA ALA A 125 10.30 -5.40 35.82
C ALA A 125 9.70 -4.48 34.76
N ASP A 126 10.45 -4.16 33.72
CA ASP A 126 10.00 -3.30 32.61
C ASP A 126 8.86 -3.95 31.82
N ARG A 127 8.94 -5.27 31.53
CA ARG A 127 7.87 -6.01 30.84
C ARG A 127 6.60 -6.07 31.70
N LEU A 128 6.73 -6.37 32.98
CA LEU A 128 5.59 -6.38 33.92
C LEU A 128 4.98 -4.99 34.11
N ALA A 129 5.78 -3.92 34.14
CA ALA A 129 5.29 -2.54 34.23
C ALA A 129 4.49 -2.16 32.97
N ARG A 130 4.94 -2.58 31.78
CA ARG A 130 4.21 -2.39 30.52
C ARG A 130 2.88 -3.15 30.51
N LEU A 131 2.87 -4.40 30.96
CA LEU A 131 1.65 -5.20 31.12
C LEU A 131 0.67 -4.55 32.11
N ALA A 132 1.16 -4.08 33.26
CA ALA A 132 0.34 -3.40 34.24
C ALA A 132 -0.22 -2.06 33.73
N ALA A 133 0.52 -1.34 32.88
CA ALA A 133 0.03 -0.13 32.21
C ALA A 133 -1.02 -0.47 31.14
N SER A 134 -0.78 -1.50 30.32
CA SER A 134 -1.74 -2.02 29.33
C SER A 134 -3.06 -2.40 29.99
N ALA A 135 -3.01 -3.15 31.09
CA ALA A 135 -4.20 -3.59 31.83
C ALA A 135 -5.04 -2.44 32.43
N ARG A 136 -4.49 -1.22 32.52
CA ARG A 136 -5.20 -0.02 32.99
C ARG A 136 -5.79 0.80 31.85
N ASP A 137 -5.47 0.46 30.60
CA ASP A 137 -6.04 1.11 29.42
C ASP A 137 -7.53 0.76 29.28
N PRO A 138 -8.43 1.75 29.11
CA PRO A 138 -9.85 1.50 28.83
C PRO A 138 -10.10 0.56 27.64
N ASP A 139 -9.14 0.46 26.72
CA ASP A 139 -9.20 -0.35 25.51
C ASP A 139 -8.46 -1.70 25.61
N ALA A 140 -7.92 -2.05 26.78
CA ALA A 140 -7.14 -3.29 27.00
C ALA A 140 -7.88 -4.56 26.59
N LEU A 141 -9.21 -4.58 26.73
CA LEU A 141 -10.05 -5.71 26.33
C LEU A 141 -10.45 -5.68 24.84
N ARG A 142 -9.74 -4.93 23.99
CA ARG A 142 -9.87 -5.04 22.54
C ARG A 142 -8.78 -5.96 22.00
N VAL A 143 -9.17 -6.97 21.22
CA VAL A 143 -8.26 -7.98 20.65
C VAL A 143 -7.06 -7.33 19.94
N GLY A 144 -7.29 -6.24 19.21
CA GLY A 144 -6.21 -5.48 18.55
C GLY A 144 -5.23 -4.81 19.51
N HIS A 145 -5.70 -4.31 20.66
CA HIS A 145 -4.84 -3.71 21.70
C HIS A 145 -4.03 -4.77 22.44
N ALA A 146 -4.66 -5.89 22.82
CA ALA A 146 -3.98 -7.02 23.47
C ALA A 146 -2.93 -7.68 22.55
N ALA A 147 -3.20 -7.78 21.24
CA ALA A 147 -2.23 -8.23 20.24
C ALA A 147 -1.02 -7.27 20.12
N LEU A 148 -1.25 -5.95 20.20
CA LEU A 148 -0.19 -4.94 20.25
C LEU A 148 0.61 -5.00 21.55
N GLY A 149 -0.04 -5.33 22.68
CA GLY A 149 0.61 -5.60 23.97
C GLY A 149 1.57 -6.79 23.88
N ALA A 150 1.10 -7.92 23.34
CA ALA A 150 1.90 -9.11 23.07
C ALA A 150 3.14 -8.80 22.22
N TYR A 151 2.94 -8.03 21.15
CA TYR A 151 3.99 -7.62 20.22
C TYR A 151 5.02 -6.68 20.85
N ARG A 152 4.60 -5.73 21.71
CA ARG A 152 5.49 -4.78 22.42
C ARG A 152 6.28 -5.41 23.57
N LEU A 153 5.85 -6.57 24.06
CA LEU A 153 6.52 -7.31 25.13
C LEU A 153 7.52 -8.34 24.61
N ALA A 154 7.51 -8.59 23.30
CA ALA A 154 8.34 -9.58 22.62
C ALA A 154 9.73 -9.06 22.21
N ASP A 155 10.29 -8.04 22.88
CA ASP A 155 11.66 -7.62 22.53
C ASP A 155 12.53 -7.24 23.74
N PRO A 156 13.70 -7.90 23.90
CA PRO A 156 14.86 -7.30 24.52
C PRO A 156 15.94 -6.87 23.48
N THR A 157 15.65 -6.97 22.17
CA THR A 157 16.47 -7.10 20.95
C THR A 157 16.42 -8.54 20.41
N ASP A 158 15.88 -8.73 19.19
CA ASP A 158 16.00 -9.91 18.29
C ASP A 158 15.14 -11.20 18.52
N GLY A 159 13.87 -11.11 18.91
CA GLY A 159 13.00 -12.32 19.02
C GLY A 159 12.26 -12.75 17.74
N LEU A 160 11.35 -11.91 17.24
CA LEU A 160 10.62 -12.17 15.99
C LEU A 160 11.40 -11.66 14.77
N GLY A 161 12.24 -10.66 14.99
CA GLY A 161 13.23 -10.18 14.03
C GLY A 161 14.14 -11.32 13.61
N SER A 162 14.76 -12.07 14.51
CA SER A 162 15.67 -13.17 14.13
C SER A 162 15.00 -14.35 13.37
N LEU A 163 13.74 -14.69 13.68
CA LEU A 163 12.98 -15.74 12.96
C LEU A 163 12.50 -15.29 11.57
N LEU A 164 12.25 -13.98 11.40
CA LEU A 164 11.78 -13.40 10.14
C LEU A 164 12.89 -12.71 9.32
N ASP A 165 13.99 -12.27 9.90
CA ASP A 165 15.09 -11.57 9.22
C ASP A 165 15.98 -12.55 8.44
N GLY A 166 15.86 -13.86 8.72
CA GLY A 166 16.36 -14.92 7.86
C GLY A 166 15.41 -15.32 6.72
N THR A 167 14.15 -14.86 6.71
CA THR A 167 13.09 -15.36 5.81
C THR A 167 12.26 -14.29 5.09
N LEU A 168 12.29 -13.03 5.52
CA LEU A 168 11.66 -11.88 4.87
C LEU A 168 12.47 -11.50 3.64
N PRO A 169 11.90 -11.59 2.43
CA PRO A 169 12.61 -11.13 1.25
C PRO A 169 12.83 -9.62 1.36
N PRO A 170 13.97 -9.10 0.89
CA PRO A 170 14.16 -7.66 0.72
C PRO A 170 12.95 -7.03 0.01
N PRO A 171 12.45 -5.85 0.44
CA PRO A 171 11.26 -5.24 -0.15
C PRO A 171 11.37 -4.93 -1.64
N ASP A 172 12.59 -4.87 -2.16
CA ASP A 172 12.96 -4.69 -3.57
C ASP A 172 13.16 -6.02 -4.33
N SER A 173 12.93 -7.17 -3.68
CA SER A 173 12.94 -8.49 -4.32
C SER A 173 11.96 -8.55 -5.50
N PRO A 174 12.24 -9.34 -6.56
CA PRO A 174 11.30 -9.50 -7.67
C PRO A 174 9.89 -9.88 -7.19
N PRO A 175 8.81 -9.30 -7.75
CA PRO A 175 7.45 -9.57 -7.30
C PRO A 175 7.06 -11.06 -7.29
N GLU A 176 7.60 -11.85 -8.21
CA GLU A 176 7.40 -13.30 -8.27
C GLU A 176 8.00 -14.01 -7.06
N ARG A 177 9.14 -13.52 -6.56
CA ARG A 177 9.77 -14.03 -5.33
C ARG A 177 8.95 -13.66 -4.11
N LEU A 178 8.41 -12.44 -4.07
CA LEU A 178 7.52 -11.98 -3.00
C LEU A 178 6.22 -12.80 -2.97
N ALA A 179 5.62 -13.05 -4.14
CA ALA A 179 4.45 -13.91 -4.29
C ALA A 179 4.73 -15.33 -3.82
N ALA A 180 5.84 -15.94 -4.25
CA ALA A 180 6.22 -17.29 -3.85
C ALA A 180 6.51 -17.41 -2.34
N TRP A 181 7.20 -16.43 -1.77
CA TRP A 181 7.44 -16.35 -0.34
C TRP A 181 6.12 -16.28 0.44
N TRP A 182 5.23 -15.35 0.07
CA TRP A 182 3.95 -15.18 0.72
C TRP A 182 3.09 -16.45 0.62
N ALA A 183 3.04 -17.05 -0.57
CA ALA A 183 2.35 -18.31 -0.83
C ALA A 183 2.90 -19.49 -0.01
N GLY A 184 4.19 -19.47 0.33
CA GLY A 184 4.83 -20.47 1.20
C GLY A 184 4.49 -20.34 2.68
N LEU A 185 3.96 -19.19 3.13
CA LEU A 185 3.55 -18.98 4.51
C LEU A 185 2.19 -19.64 4.81
N GLY A 186 2.03 -20.17 6.02
CA GLY A 186 0.73 -20.60 6.54
C GLY A 186 -0.20 -19.41 6.86
N PRO A 187 -1.52 -19.61 6.96
CA PRO A 187 -2.50 -18.54 7.20
C PRO A 187 -2.19 -17.69 8.45
N ASP A 188 -1.84 -18.33 9.57
CA ASP A 188 -1.54 -17.62 10.83
C ASP A 188 -0.31 -16.71 10.72
N ALA A 189 0.72 -17.14 9.96
CA ALA A 189 1.93 -16.35 9.72
C ALA A 189 1.63 -15.13 8.83
N ARG A 190 0.78 -15.30 7.81
CA ARG A 190 0.31 -14.19 6.96
C ARG A 190 -0.49 -13.18 7.78
N ASP A 191 -1.43 -13.66 8.58
CA ASP A 191 -2.23 -12.83 9.48
C ASP A 191 -1.36 -12.07 10.49
N ALA A 192 -0.39 -12.74 11.10
CA ALA A 192 0.55 -12.13 12.01
C ALA A 192 1.36 -11.01 11.33
N LEU A 193 1.83 -11.22 10.09
CA LEU A 193 2.59 -10.21 9.34
C LEU A 193 1.72 -9.02 8.91
N VAL A 194 0.49 -9.26 8.43
CA VAL A 194 -0.48 -8.21 8.10
C VAL A 194 -0.76 -7.33 9.31
N LEU A 195 -0.94 -7.93 10.48
CA LEU A 195 -1.27 -7.21 11.72
C LEU A 195 -0.04 -6.51 12.32
N SER A 196 1.12 -7.15 12.34
CA SER A 196 2.32 -6.63 13.01
C SER A 196 3.11 -5.64 12.16
N ARG A 197 3.23 -5.91 10.85
CA ARG A 197 4.02 -5.15 9.87
C ARG A 197 3.16 -4.67 8.67
N PRO A 198 2.01 -4.01 8.89
CA PRO A 198 1.15 -3.54 7.81
C PRO A 198 1.88 -2.57 6.85
N GLU A 199 2.81 -1.78 7.38
CA GLU A 199 3.65 -0.88 6.58
C GLU A 199 4.54 -1.63 5.59
N LEU A 200 4.95 -2.86 5.90
CA LEU A 200 5.72 -3.71 5.01
C LEU A 200 4.78 -4.45 4.05
N ILE A 201 3.82 -5.20 4.57
CA ILE A 201 2.94 -6.05 3.75
C ILE A 201 2.13 -5.23 2.74
N GLY A 202 1.63 -4.07 3.15
CA GLY A 202 0.84 -3.19 2.31
C GLY A 202 1.58 -2.65 1.08
N ARG A 203 2.92 -2.62 1.09
CA ARG A 203 3.74 -2.07 -0.03
C ARG A 203 4.38 -3.12 -0.93
N LEU A 204 4.28 -4.42 -0.61
CA LEU A 204 4.98 -5.46 -1.36
C LEU A 204 4.22 -5.84 -2.63
N ASP A 205 4.73 -5.38 -3.77
CA ASP A 205 4.25 -5.80 -5.09
C ASP A 205 4.46 -7.30 -5.29
N GLY A 206 3.42 -8.00 -5.75
CA GLY A 206 3.40 -9.46 -5.89
C GLY A 206 2.57 -10.17 -4.82
N LEU A 207 2.21 -9.50 -3.71
CA LEU A 207 1.26 -10.06 -2.75
C LEU A 207 -0.19 -9.90 -3.23
N PRO A 208 -1.11 -10.80 -2.83
CA PRO A 208 -2.52 -10.68 -3.15
C PRO A 208 -3.10 -9.32 -2.75
N ALA A 209 -3.91 -8.75 -3.63
CA ALA A 209 -4.53 -7.44 -3.46
C ALA A 209 -5.33 -7.33 -2.16
N ARG A 210 -5.98 -8.42 -1.73
CA ARG A 210 -6.75 -8.49 -0.48
C ARG A 210 -5.87 -8.45 0.77
N ASP A 211 -4.68 -9.07 0.73
CA ASP A 211 -3.74 -9.03 1.84
C ASP A 211 -3.12 -7.63 1.97
N ARG A 212 -2.78 -7.01 0.82
CA ARG A 212 -2.31 -5.63 0.75
C ARG A 212 -3.37 -4.65 1.27
N ASP A 213 -4.63 -4.82 0.86
CA ASP A 213 -5.76 -4.01 1.35
C ASP A 213 -5.91 -4.07 2.87
N ARG A 214 -5.94 -5.28 3.44
CA ARG A 214 -6.05 -5.46 4.88
C ARG A 214 -4.89 -4.79 5.63
N ALA A 215 -3.66 -4.96 5.14
CA ALA A 215 -2.48 -4.32 5.72
C ALA A 215 -2.56 -2.78 5.62
N ASN A 216 -2.86 -2.24 4.44
CA ASN A 216 -2.91 -0.79 4.26
C ASN A 216 -4.08 -0.12 4.99
N ARG A 217 -5.21 -0.80 5.21
CA ARG A 217 -6.31 -0.28 6.05
C ARG A 217 -5.88 -0.17 7.52
N ILE A 218 -5.13 -1.15 8.04
CA ILE A 218 -4.54 -1.07 9.38
C ILE A 218 -3.53 0.08 9.44
N LEU A 219 -2.68 0.23 8.42
CA LEU A 219 -1.73 1.34 8.34
C LEU A 219 -2.44 2.69 8.31
N LEU A 220 -3.51 2.82 7.52
CA LEU A 220 -4.33 4.03 7.41
C LEU A 220 -4.87 4.46 8.78
N ASP A 221 -5.45 3.53 9.53
CA ASP A 221 -5.97 3.81 10.87
C ASP A 221 -4.85 4.20 11.85
N ARG A 222 -3.69 3.55 11.78
CA ARG A 222 -2.51 3.89 12.61
C ARG A 222 -2.00 5.30 12.33
N LEU A 223 -1.94 5.70 11.06
CA LEU A 223 -1.51 7.03 10.65
C LEU A 223 -2.50 8.10 11.11
N LEU A 224 -3.80 7.86 10.91
CA LEU A 224 -4.87 8.78 11.31
C LEU A 224 -5.04 8.90 12.83
N ALA A 225 -4.57 7.92 13.61
CA ALA A 225 -4.52 8.00 15.07
C ALA A 225 -3.41 8.94 15.60
N HIS A 226 -2.43 9.29 14.76
CA HIS A 226 -1.32 10.19 15.12
C HIS A 226 -1.21 11.35 14.13
N PRO A 227 -2.25 12.20 14.02
CA PRO A 227 -2.31 13.28 13.03
C PRO A 227 -1.20 14.34 13.25
N ASP A 228 -0.65 14.42 14.45
CA ASP A 228 0.49 15.27 14.81
C ASP A 228 1.78 14.94 14.04
N ARG A 229 1.87 13.73 13.49
CA ARG A 229 3.02 13.26 12.69
C ARG A 229 2.84 13.46 11.19
N LEU A 230 1.71 13.98 10.76
CA LEU A 230 1.36 14.14 9.35
C LEU A 230 1.46 15.61 8.93
N SER A 231 1.86 15.84 7.69
CA SER A 231 1.62 17.15 7.08
C SER A 231 0.09 17.34 6.89
N PRO A 232 -0.43 18.58 6.93
CA PRO A 232 -1.86 18.83 6.74
C PRO A 232 -2.42 18.21 5.46
N ARG A 233 -1.67 18.32 4.34
CA ARG A 233 -2.06 17.75 3.04
C ARG A 233 -2.13 16.23 3.07
N VAL A 234 -1.15 15.57 3.68
CA VAL A 234 -1.17 14.11 3.83
C VAL A 234 -2.35 13.69 4.72
N GLY A 235 -2.57 14.37 5.84
CA GLY A 235 -3.70 14.10 6.74
C GLY A 235 -5.05 14.22 6.03
N GLU A 236 -5.27 15.28 5.25
CA GLU A 236 -6.47 15.46 4.43
C GLU A 236 -6.64 14.33 3.42
N GLY A 237 -5.57 13.95 2.73
CA GLY A 237 -5.61 12.87 1.75
C GLY A 237 -5.91 11.50 2.36
N LEU A 238 -5.35 11.19 3.52
CA LEU A 238 -5.69 9.96 4.26
C LEU A 238 -7.16 9.94 4.69
N LEU A 239 -7.71 11.09 5.09
CA LEU A 239 -9.15 11.21 5.42
C LEU A 239 -10.03 10.99 4.18
N ALA A 240 -9.65 11.54 3.03
CA ALA A 240 -10.36 11.33 1.76
C ALA A 240 -10.36 9.85 1.35
N ILE A 241 -9.21 9.17 1.44
CA ILE A 241 -9.08 7.73 1.19
C ILE A 241 -9.95 6.93 2.17
N ARG A 242 -9.90 7.23 3.48
CA ARG A 242 -10.75 6.56 4.48
C ARG A 242 -12.24 6.74 4.17
N GLY A 243 -12.64 7.95 3.76
CA GLY A 243 -14.00 8.26 3.34
C GLY A 243 -14.45 7.42 2.14
N ARG A 244 -13.60 7.31 1.11
CA ARG A 244 -13.85 6.48 -0.07
C ARG A 244 -14.05 5.00 0.31
N LEU A 245 -13.12 4.45 1.08
CA LEU A 245 -13.16 3.06 1.53
C LEU A 245 -14.39 2.74 2.40
N ALA A 246 -14.89 3.71 3.16
CA ALA A 246 -16.10 3.57 3.97
C ALA A 246 -17.39 3.66 3.14
N ALA A 247 -17.40 4.50 2.09
CA ALA A 247 -18.57 4.71 1.23
C ALA A 247 -18.84 3.52 0.29
N GLU A 248 -17.80 2.92 -0.27
CA GLU A 248 -17.91 1.86 -1.29
C GLU A 248 -17.68 0.45 -0.74
N GLY A 249 -17.25 0.33 0.53
CA GLY A 249 -17.15 -0.94 1.23
C GLY A 249 -16.04 -1.87 0.69
N PRO A 250 -16.30 -3.18 0.55
CA PRO A 250 -15.27 -4.19 0.24
C PRO A 250 -14.85 -4.23 -1.24
N ASP A 251 -15.51 -3.47 -2.11
CA ASP A 251 -15.25 -3.45 -3.56
C ASP A 251 -14.11 -2.48 -3.95
N VAL A 252 -13.65 -1.66 -3.00
CA VAL A 252 -12.48 -0.79 -3.17
C VAL A 252 -11.33 -1.28 -2.30
N LEU A 253 -10.17 -1.51 -2.92
CA LEU A 253 -8.97 -2.02 -2.27
C LEU A 253 -7.88 -0.95 -2.20
N LEU A 254 -7.25 -0.82 -1.04
CA LEU A 254 -6.08 0.03 -0.83
C LEU A 254 -4.80 -0.79 -1.02
N LEU A 255 -4.20 -0.74 -2.20
CA LEU A 255 -3.09 -1.63 -2.57
C LEU A 255 -1.72 -1.09 -2.16
N ALA A 256 -1.59 0.20 -1.91
CA ALA A 256 -0.38 0.78 -1.34
C ALA A 256 -0.74 2.04 -0.56
N LEU A 257 0.00 2.30 0.52
CA LEU A 257 -0.09 3.54 1.29
C LEU A 257 1.27 3.90 1.90
N ASP A 258 1.70 5.14 1.69
CA ASP A 258 2.87 5.74 2.32
C ASP A 258 2.54 7.19 2.68
N SER A 259 2.89 7.62 3.90
CA SER A 259 2.71 8.99 4.37
C SER A 259 3.97 9.85 4.26
N ALA A 260 5.10 9.28 3.82
CA ALA A 260 6.35 10.01 3.67
C ALA A 260 6.26 11.02 2.50
N GLY A 261 6.92 12.18 2.66
CA GLY A 261 6.96 13.22 1.64
C GLY A 261 5.57 13.74 1.28
N GLN A 262 5.20 13.66 0.00
CA GLN A 262 3.87 14.04 -0.51
C GLN A 262 2.81 12.94 -0.30
N GLY A 263 3.24 11.77 0.18
CA GLY A 263 2.42 10.59 0.30
C GLY A 263 2.25 9.83 -1.02
N ARG A 264 1.98 8.53 -0.91
CA ARG A 264 1.69 7.64 -2.04
C ARG A 264 0.49 6.78 -1.70
N ALA A 265 -0.38 6.56 -2.67
CA ALA A 265 -1.50 5.66 -2.50
C ALA A 265 -1.93 5.03 -3.83
N VAL A 266 -2.46 3.81 -3.73
CA VAL A 266 -3.06 3.11 -4.86
C VAL A 266 -4.41 2.58 -4.42
N LEU A 267 -5.48 3.03 -5.09
CA LEU A 267 -6.81 2.45 -4.93
C LEU A 267 -7.17 1.62 -6.15
N SER A 268 -7.74 0.44 -5.91
CA SER A 268 -8.35 -0.40 -6.93
C SER A 268 -9.85 -0.46 -6.72
N PHE A 269 -10.60 -0.16 -7.76
CA PHE A 269 -12.03 -0.38 -7.84
C PHE A 269 -12.21 -1.75 -8.52
N GLY A 270 -12.66 -2.75 -7.75
CA GLY A 270 -12.62 -4.16 -8.16
C GLY A 270 -11.33 -4.87 -7.74
N ASP A 271 -11.34 -6.19 -7.85
CA ASP A 271 -10.22 -7.07 -7.46
C ASP A 271 -9.30 -7.36 -8.66
N PRO A 272 -8.10 -6.78 -8.73
CA PRO A 272 -7.23 -6.91 -9.91
C PRO A 272 -6.62 -8.31 -10.05
N ASP A 273 -6.60 -9.12 -8.98
CA ASP A 273 -6.06 -10.49 -9.02
C ASP A 273 -7.04 -11.44 -9.74
N ARG A 274 -8.31 -11.04 -9.82
CA ARG A 274 -9.41 -11.85 -10.37
C ARG A 274 -10.06 -11.27 -11.61
N ALA A 275 -9.91 -9.97 -11.85
CA ALA A 275 -10.48 -9.30 -13.02
C ALA A 275 -9.91 -9.87 -14.34
N ASP A 276 -10.74 -9.84 -15.38
CA ASP A 276 -10.35 -10.18 -16.75
C ASP A 276 -9.65 -8.99 -17.43
N ASP A 277 -10.10 -7.77 -17.14
CA ASP A 277 -9.58 -6.51 -17.67
C ASP A 277 -9.08 -5.62 -16.52
N VAL A 278 -7.85 -5.13 -16.61
CA VAL A 278 -7.22 -4.31 -15.56
C VAL A 278 -6.69 -3.00 -16.16
N ALA A 279 -7.29 -1.88 -15.80
CA ALA A 279 -6.84 -0.55 -16.20
C ALA A 279 -6.07 0.11 -15.06
N VAL A 280 -4.80 0.46 -15.27
CA VAL A 280 -3.97 1.14 -14.27
C VAL A 280 -3.71 2.58 -14.69
N TYR A 281 -4.50 3.49 -14.13
CA TYR A 281 -4.47 4.93 -14.39
C TYR A 281 -3.37 5.64 -13.58
N VAL A 282 -2.48 6.36 -14.27
CA VAL A 282 -1.44 7.19 -13.68
C VAL A 282 -1.80 8.67 -13.87
N PRO A 283 -2.06 9.41 -12.78
CA PRO A 283 -2.44 10.81 -12.83
C PRO A 283 -1.21 11.74 -12.98
N GLY A 284 -1.45 13.03 -13.15
CA GLY A 284 -0.43 14.00 -13.56
C GLY A 284 -0.01 15.03 -12.51
N PHE A 285 0.27 16.24 -12.99
CA PHE A 285 0.77 17.36 -12.19
C PHE A 285 -0.22 17.75 -11.09
N GLY A 286 0.28 18.07 -9.89
CA GLY A 286 -0.54 18.54 -8.78
C GLY A 286 -1.43 17.49 -8.14
N THR A 287 -1.31 16.20 -8.51
CA THR A 287 -2.03 15.12 -7.85
C THR A 287 -1.50 14.90 -6.44
N GLU A 288 -2.39 14.98 -5.45
CA GLU A 288 -2.11 14.70 -4.04
C GLU A 288 -2.93 13.49 -3.56
N LEU A 289 -2.64 12.99 -2.34
CA LEU A 289 -3.37 11.85 -1.77
C LEU A 289 -4.90 12.06 -1.74
N ALA A 290 -5.36 13.29 -1.55
CA ALA A 290 -6.79 13.61 -1.58
C ALA A 290 -7.43 13.25 -2.93
N CYS A 291 -6.72 13.52 -4.03
CA CYS A 291 -7.14 13.15 -5.39
C CYS A 291 -7.25 11.62 -5.59
N VAL A 292 -6.51 10.82 -4.81
CA VAL A 292 -6.70 9.35 -4.87
C VAL A 292 -8.08 8.98 -4.30
N GLY A 293 -8.52 9.65 -3.22
CA GLY A 293 -9.84 9.45 -2.64
C GLY A 293 -11.01 10.04 -3.46
N HIS A 294 -10.76 11.06 -4.29
CA HIS A 294 -11.79 11.76 -5.09
C HIS A 294 -11.21 12.37 -6.38
N GLY A 295 -11.99 12.63 -7.41
CA GLY A 295 -11.43 13.16 -8.66
C GLY A 295 -10.65 12.09 -9.42
N ASP A 296 -9.36 11.89 -9.13
CA ASP A 296 -8.55 10.85 -9.80
C ASP A 296 -9.05 9.44 -9.47
N GLY A 297 -9.47 9.19 -8.23
CA GLY A 297 -10.21 7.98 -7.88
C GLY A 297 -11.50 7.79 -8.67
N ASP A 298 -12.30 8.85 -8.84
CA ASP A 298 -13.56 8.79 -9.61
C ASP A 298 -13.30 8.47 -11.09
N ARG A 299 -12.19 8.97 -11.66
CA ARG A 299 -11.77 8.64 -13.04
C ARG A 299 -11.48 7.15 -13.21
N ALA A 300 -10.70 6.57 -12.29
CA ALA A 300 -10.39 5.14 -12.33
C ALA A 300 -11.66 4.28 -12.19
N GLN A 301 -12.57 4.67 -11.29
CA GLN A 301 -13.87 4.00 -11.13
C GLN A 301 -14.73 4.08 -12.41
N ARG A 302 -14.77 5.24 -13.07
CA ARG A 302 -15.51 5.42 -14.34
C ARG A 302 -14.93 4.58 -15.47
N VAL A 303 -13.60 4.47 -15.57
CA VAL A 303 -12.93 3.60 -16.56
C VAL A 303 -13.34 2.15 -16.35
N ARG A 304 -13.29 1.65 -15.11
CA ARG A 304 -13.78 0.31 -14.76
C ARG A 304 -15.24 0.11 -15.18
N ALA A 305 -16.13 0.99 -14.72
CA ALA A 305 -17.55 0.88 -15.00
C ALA A 305 -17.87 0.95 -16.50
N ALA A 306 -17.15 1.77 -17.26
CA ALA A 306 -17.31 1.87 -18.71
C ALA A 306 -16.81 0.62 -19.45
N ALA A 307 -15.73 -0.01 -18.97
CA ALA A 307 -15.23 -1.27 -19.51
C ALA A 307 -16.21 -2.43 -19.26
N GLU A 308 -16.74 -2.57 -18.04
CA GLU A 308 -17.76 -3.59 -17.72
C GLU A 308 -19.03 -3.43 -18.59
N ARG A 309 -19.40 -2.19 -18.93
CA ARG A 309 -20.54 -1.90 -19.83
C ARG A 309 -20.32 -2.29 -21.29
N GLN A 310 -19.10 -2.59 -21.72
CA GLN A 310 -18.89 -3.12 -23.09
C GLN A 310 -19.51 -4.51 -23.27
N GLY A 311 -19.84 -5.21 -22.17
CA GLY A 311 -20.56 -6.48 -22.18
C GLY A 311 -19.63 -7.70 -22.23
N GLY A 312 -20.19 -8.86 -22.58
CA GLY A 312 -19.43 -10.10 -22.70
C GLY A 312 -19.17 -10.86 -21.39
N GLY A 313 -19.74 -10.40 -20.26
CA GLY A 313 -19.63 -11.07 -18.96
C GLY A 313 -18.23 -11.01 -18.33
N ARG A 314 -17.31 -10.22 -18.91
CA ARG A 314 -15.97 -9.97 -18.39
C ARG A 314 -16.02 -9.03 -17.19
N THR A 315 -15.15 -9.26 -16.23
CA THR A 315 -14.99 -8.46 -15.03
C THR A 315 -13.82 -7.49 -15.18
N ALA A 316 -13.95 -6.27 -14.65
CA ALA A 316 -12.89 -5.26 -14.74
C ALA A 316 -12.44 -4.76 -13.35
N ALA A 317 -11.17 -4.39 -13.26
CA ALA A 317 -10.62 -3.59 -12.18
C ALA A 317 -10.04 -2.28 -12.74
N GLY A 318 -10.37 -1.15 -12.12
CA GLY A 318 -9.80 0.16 -12.46
C GLY A 318 -9.00 0.68 -11.28
N LEU A 319 -7.73 1.03 -11.50
CA LEU A 319 -6.82 1.46 -10.45
C LEU A 319 -6.39 2.90 -10.67
N VAL A 320 -6.40 3.71 -9.62
CA VAL A 320 -5.64 4.97 -9.58
C VAL A 320 -4.31 4.70 -8.89
N TRP A 321 -3.20 4.96 -9.60
CA TRP A 321 -1.85 4.69 -9.13
C TRP A 321 -1.08 5.99 -8.89
N LEU A 322 -0.98 6.42 -7.62
CA LEU A 322 -0.10 7.50 -7.20
C LEU A 322 1.09 6.91 -6.42
N GLY A 323 1.97 6.21 -7.15
CA GLY A 323 3.19 5.61 -6.60
C GLY A 323 4.47 6.43 -6.83
N TYR A 324 4.36 7.62 -7.43
CA TYR A 324 5.50 8.50 -7.76
C TYR A 324 5.31 9.88 -7.11
N ASP A 325 6.40 10.67 -6.99
CA ASP A 325 6.28 12.05 -6.53
C ASP A 325 5.78 12.94 -7.65
N ALA A 326 4.46 13.13 -7.73
CA ALA A 326 3.87 14.07 -8.67
C ALA A 326 4.46 15.47 -8.47
N PRO A 327 4.79 16.22 -9.55
CA PRO A 327 5.24 17.59 -9.40
C PRO A 327 4.18 18.44 -8.69
N PRO A 328 4.54 19.21 -7.64
CA PRO A 328 3.57 19.92 -6.82
C PRO A 328 3.01 21.16 -7.52
N ASN A 329 1.78 21.52 -7.15
CA ASN A 329 1.14 22.76 -7.59
C ASN A 329 1.48 23.93 -6.64
N GLU A 330 2.73 24.40 -6.65
CA GLU A 330 3.23 25.47 -5.76
C GLU A 330 2.79 26.88 -6.20
N GLY A 331 1.47 27.16 -6.20
CA GLY A 331 0.95 28.51 -6.45
C GLY A 331 1.22 29.06 -7.86
N LEU A 332 1.50 28.17 -8.80
CA LEU A 332 1.76 28.47 -10.20
C LEU A 332 0.46 28.95 -10.85
N ARG A 333 0.50 30.09 -11.57
CA ARG A 333 -0.67 30.66 -12.26
C ARG A 333 -1.21 29.65 -13.29
N PRO A 334 -2.50 29.70 -13.67
CA PRO A 334 -2.96 29.00 -14.87
C PRO A 334 -2.11 29.46 -16.07
N GLY A 335 -1.27 28.56 -16.61
CA GLY A 335 -0.25 28.86 -17.64
C GLY A 335 1.21 28.72 -17.19
N SER A 336 1.45 28.57 -15.89
CA SER A 336 2.75 28.26 -15.31
C SER A 336 2.99 26.74 -15.33
N VAL A 337 2.96 26.13 -16.52
CA VAL A 337 3.49 24.78 -16.78
C VAL A 337 5.02 24.83 -16.65
N HIS A 338 5.53 25.05 -15.43
CA HIS A 338 6.90 24.71 -15.07
C HIS A 338 6.93 23.20 -14.90
N VAL A 339 6.87 22.53 -16.04
CA VAL A 339 6.99 21.10 -16.15
C VAL A 339 8.40 20.76 -15.68
N ALA A 340 8.47 20.33 -14.43
CA ALA A 340 9.69 19.90 -13.76
C ALA A 340 10.44 18.88 -14.63
N GLY A 341 11.73 18.70 -14.33
CA GLY A 341 12.55 17.64 -14.91
C GLY A 341 11.81 16.31 -15.10
N ASP A 342 12.27 15.49 -16.03
CA ASP A 342 11.77 14.13 -16.22
C ASP A 342 12.21 13.17 -15.10
N ALA A 343 13.02 13.63 -14.13
CA ALA A 343 13.54 12.84 -13.02
C ALA A 343 12.44 12.11 -12.24
N ARG A 344 11.37 12.81 -11.83
CA ARG A 344 10.23 12.22 -11.11
C ARG A 344 9.51 11.15 -11.93
N ALA A 345 9.38 11.37 -13.24
CA ALA A 345 8.81 10.38 -14.14
C ALA A 345 9.72 9.16 -14.33
N ARG A 346 11.04 9.35 -14.42
CA ARG A 346 12.03 8.26 -14.52
C ARG A 346 12.06 7.40 -13.25
N GLU A 347 11.98 8.02 -12.07
CA GLU A 347 11.86 7.32 -10.79
C GLU A 347 10.52 6.58 -10.69
N GLY A 348 9.42 7.28 -10.99
CA GLY A 348 8.08 6.70 -11.01
C GLY A 348 7.95 5.53 -11.98
N ALA A 349 8.62 5.58 -13.13
CA ALA A 349 8.58 4.53 -14.15
C ALA A 349 9.15 3.19 -13.65
N VAL A 350 10.16 3.22 -12.77
CA VAL A 350 10.71 2.01 -12.15
C VAL A 350 9.67 1.37 -11.23
N SER A 351 9.07 2.18 -10.35
CA SER A 351 8.04 1.71 -9.41
C SER A 351 6.78 1.26 -10.14
N TYR A 352 6.37 1.94 -11.20
CA TYR A 352 5.19 1.60 -11.99
C TYR A 352 5.33 0.26 -12.68
N ARG A 353 6.50 0.00 -13.31
CA ARG A 353 6.77 -1.30 -13.93
C ARG A 353 6.72 -2.43 -12.90
N ARG A 354 7.41 -2.24 -11.77
CA ARG A 354 7.40 -3.19 -10.66
C ARG A 354 5.99 -3.47 -10.14
N PHE A 355 5.16 -2.44 -10.04
CA PHE A 355 3.76 -2.57 -9.64
C PHE A 355 2.96 -3.45 -10.61
N LEU A 356 3.09 -3.23 -11.92
CA LEU A 356 2.40 -4.05 -12.94
C LEU A 356 2.91 -5.50 -12.95
N ASP A 357 4.21 -5.71 -12.79
CA ASP A 357 4.78 -7.06 -12.63
C ASP A 357 4.24 -7.73 -11.35
N GLY A 358 4.04 -6.95 -10.29
CA GLY A 358 3.40 -7.41 -9.06
C GLY A 358 1.94 -7.81 -9.23
N LEU A 359 1.15 -7.06 -10.02
CA LEU A 359 -0.22 -7.47 -10.33
C LEU A 359 -0.26 -8.80 -11.07
N ARG A 360 0.69 -9.04 -11.99
CA ARG A 360 0.81 -10.33 -12.70
C ARG A 360 1.19 -11.46 -11.74
N ALA A 361 2.16 -11.22 -10.86
CA ALA A 361 2.66 -12.20 -9.91
C ALA A 361 1.64 -12.57 -8.81
N ALA A 362 0.76 -11.64 -8.43
CA ALA A 362 -0.26 -11.86 -7.40
C ALA A 362 -1.44 -12.72 -7.87
N ARG A 363 -1.63 -12.92 -9.18
CA ARG A 363 -2.76 -13.68 -9.71
C ARG A 363 -2.72 -15.14 -9.23
N PRO A 364 -3.88 -15.76 -8.97
CA PRO A 364 -3.94 -17.15 -8.54
C PRO A 364 -3.27 -18.10 -9.55
N PRO A 365 -2.56 -19.14 -9.08
CA PRO A 365 -2.00 -20.15 -9.96
C PRO A 365 -3.05 -20.77 -10.89
N GLY A 366 -2.77 -20.80 -12.19
CA GLY A 366 -3.68 -21.34 -13.21
C GLY A 366 -4.80 -20.39 -13.65
N ALA A 367 -4.88 -19.17 -13.11
CA ALA A 367 -5.76 -18.14 -13.65
C ALA A 367 -5.30 -17.71 -15.05
N ALA A 368 -6.25 -17.39 -15.93
CA ALA A 368 -5.93 -16.76 -17.20
C ALA A 368 -5.25 -15.39 -16.95
N PRO A 369 -4.27 -14.99 -17.79
CA PRO A 369 -3.72 -13.64 -17.76
C PRO A 369 -4.85 -12.61 -17.88
N ALA A 370 -4.79 -11.55 -17.07
CA ALA A 370 -5.63 -10.39 -17.31
C ALA A 370 -5.14 -9.64 -18.55
N HIS A 371 -6.06 -9.00 -19.25
CA HIS A 371 -5.76 -7.96 -20.22
C HIS A 371 -5.47 -6.67 -19.47
N VAL A 372 -4.21 -6.20 -19.49
CA VAL A 372 -3.73 -5.05 -18.72
C VAL A 372 -3.56 -3.85 -19.63
N THR A 373 -4.16 -2.72 -19.26
CA THR A 373 -3.99 -1.43 -19.93
C THR A 373 -3.26 -0.44 -19.02
N ALA A 374 -2.10 0.04 -19.47
CA ALA A 374 -1.38 1.14 -18.82
C ALA A 374 -1.92 2.48 -19.33
N LEU A 375 -2.55 3.26 -18.46
CA LEU A 375 -3.28 4.47 -18.82
C LEU A 375 -2.63 5.71 -18.20
N GLY A 376 -1.98 6.54 -19.01
CA GLY A 376 -1.31 7.74 -18.55
C GLY A 376 -2.07 9.02 -18.91
N HIS A 377 -2.32 9.89 -17.92
CA HIS A 377 -2.92 11.21 -18.14
C HIS A 377 -1.93 12.33 -17.81
N SER A 378 -1.84 13.34 -18.68
CA SER A 378 -1.00 14.50 -18.43
C SER A 378 0.45 14.09 -18.15
N TYR A 379 1.10 14.60 -17.09
CA TYR A 379 2.43 14.15 -16.67
C TYR A 379 2.53 12.61 -16.43
N GLY A 380 1.44 11.95 -16.05
CA GLY A 380 1.37 10.50 -15.90
C GLY A 380 1.62 9.74 -17.22
N SER A 381 1.34 10.36 -18.37
CA SER A 381 1.69 9.80 -19.68
C SER A 381 3.21 9.69 -19.89
N LEU A 382 4.00 10.62 -19.32
CA LEU A 382 5.45 10.52 -19.31
C LEU A 382 5.93 9.38 -18.41
N VAL A 383 5.29 9.18 -17.25
CA VAL A 383 5.60 8.04 -16.36
C VAL A 383 5.36 6.72 -17.08
N VAL A 384 4.18 6.57 -17.71
CA VAL A 384 3.79 5.36 -18.45
C VAL A 384 4.72 5.14 -19.64
N GLY A 385 4.95 6.16 -20.48
CA GLY A 385 5.84 6.05 -21.63
C GLY A 385 7.28 5.73 -21.25
N THR A 386 7.81 6.40 -20.23
CA THR A 386 9.15 6.12 -19.69
C THR A 386 9.25 4.72 -19.11
N ALA A 387 8.19 4.18 -18.50
CA ALA A 387 8.16 2.79 -18.01
C ALA A 387 8.10 1.78 -19.16
N ALA A 388 7.29 2.07 -20.19
CA ALA A 388 7.06 1.21 -21.33
C ALA A 388 8.31 1.06 -22.20
N ALA A 389 9.07 2.15 -22.37
CA ALA A 389 10.33 2.15 -23.11
C ALA A 389 11.50 1.42 -22.42
N ARG A 390 11.33 0.95 -21.17
CA ARG A 390 12.39 0.23 -20.45
C ARG A 390 12.56 -1.18 -21.05
N PRO A 391 13.79 -1.72 -21.09
CA PRO A 391 14.01 -3.11 -21.45
C PRO A 391 13.35 -4.06 -20.44
N GLY A 392 12.92 -5.25 -20.89
CA GLY A 392 12.28 -6.25 -20.04
C GLY A 392 10.96 -6.83 -20.56
N GLY A 393 10.63 -6.65 -21.85
CA GLY A 393 9.37 -7.11 -22.45
C GLY A 393 8.27 -6.02 -22.44
N PRO A 394 7.03 -6.34 -22.82
CA PRO A 394 5.91 -5.40 -22.79
C PRO A 394 5.54 -5.03 -21.35
N LEU A 395 5.27 -3.74 -21.10
CA LEU A 395 4.84 -3.25 -19.79
C LEU A 395 3.40 -3.65 -19.46
N ALA A 396 2.54 -3.72 -20.48
CA ALA A 396 1.11 -3.99 -20.44
C ALA A 396 0.70 -4.55 -21.82
N ASP A 397 -0.53 -5.02 -21.97
CA ASP A 397 -1.05 -5.44 -23.28
C ASP A 397 -1.36 -4.21 -24.15
N GLU A 398 -1.86 -3.15 -23.52
CA GLU A 398 -2.21 -1.89 -24.19
C GLU A 398 -1.67 -0.68 -23.44
N VAL A 399 -1.30 0.37 -24.18
CA VAL A 399 -0.92 1.68 -23.63
C VAL A 399 -1.91 2.73 -24.13
N VAL A 400 -2.51 3.48 -23.20
CA VAL A 400 -3.41 4.59 -23.51
C VAL A 400 -2.85 5.88 -22.93
N LEU A 401 -2.73 6.91 -23.77
CA LEU A 401 -2.15 8.20 -23.40
C LEU A 401 -3.16 9.31 -23.68
N VAL A 402 -3.51 10.10 -22.67
CA VAL A 402 -4.48 11.20 -22.82
C VAL A 402 -3.93 12.51 -22.28
N GLY A 403 -4.13 13.59 -23.03
CA GLY A 403 -3.63 14.93 -22.66
C GLY A 403 -2.11 14.97 -22.43
N SER A 404 -1.33 14.25 -23.24
CA SER A 404 0.10 14.05 -23.00
C SER A 404 0.94 15.29 -23.36
N PRO A 405 1.91 15.69 -22.51
CA PRO A 405 2.98 16.65 -22.87
C PRO A 405 4.19 15.98 -23.55
N GLY A 406 4.06 14.75 -24.02
CA GLY A 406 5.15 13.89 -24.50
C GLY A 406 5.44 12.72 -23.55
N VAL A 407 6.05 11.68 -24.10
CA VAL A 407 6.23 10.38 -23.42
C VAL A 407 7.68 9.95 -23.25
N GLY A 408 8.64 10.81 -23.57
CA GLY A 408 10.08 10.51 -23.47
C GLY A 408 10.58 9.54 -24.55
N SER A 409 9.82 9.38 -25.63
CA SER A 409 10.16 8.56 -26.81
C SER A 409 9.71 9.27 -28.07
N ASP A 410 10.35 8.95 -29.19
CA ASP A 410 10.12 9.59 -30.49
C ASP A 410 9.14 8.82 -31.37
N ARG A 411 8.95 7.51 -31.13
CA ARG A 411 8.01 6.64 -31.87
C ARG A 411 7.31 5.64 -30.96
N ALA A 412 6.09 5.25 -31.31
CA ALA A 412 5.25 4.35 -30.53
C ALA A 412 5.85 2.94 -30.39
N GLU A 413 6.60 2.44 -31.38
CA GLU A 413 7.27 1.14 -31.31
C GLU A 413 8.34 1.08 -30.20
N GLN A 414 8.84 2.24 -29.76
CA GLN A 414 9.80 2.31 -28.66
C GLN A 414 9.15 2.02 -27.29
N LEU A 415 7.82 2.04 -27.19
CA LEU A 415 7.09 1.74 -25.95
C LEU A 415 6.99 0.22 -25.66
N GLY A 416 7.55 -0.64 -26.52
CA GLY A 416 7.72 -2.06 -26.22
C GLY A 416 6.45 -2.92 -26.26
N VAL A 417 5.28 -2.33 -26.51
CA VAL A 417 3.99 -3.03 -26.66
C VAL A 417 3.57 -3.23 -28.13
N GLY A 418 4.30 -2.63 -29.09
CA GLY A 418 3.89 -2.56 -30.49
C GLY A 418 3.06 -1.30 -30.77
N ALA A 419 3.27 -0.64 -31.91
CA ALA A 419 2.61 0.64 -32.21
C ALA A 419 1.08 0.51 -32.34
N GLU A 420 0.61 -0.65 -32.79
CA GLU A 420 -0.79 -1.04 -32.88
C GLU A 420 -1.49 -1.19 -31.52
N HIS A 421 -0.72 -1.27 -30.45
CA HIS A 421 -1.16 -1.37 -29.05
C HIS A 421 -0.94 -0.06 -28.26
N VAL A 422 -0.62 1.03 -28.95
CA VAL A 422 -0.50 2.37 -28.36
C VAL A 422 -1.63 3.25 -28.86
N TYR A 423 -2.46 3.74 -27.94
CA TYR A 423 -3.64 4.57 -28.22
C TYR A 423 -3.48 5.96 -27.64
N VAL A 424 -3.87 6.98 -28.41
CA VAL A 424 -3.70 8.38 -28.00
C VAL A 424 -4.97 9.18 -28.20
N GLY A 425 -5.40 9.85 -27.13
CA GLY A 425 -6.49 10.83 -27.15
C GLY A 425 -5.95 12.22 -26.85
N ALA A 426 -6.12 13.16 -27.78
CA ALA A 426 -5.67 14.53 -27.63
C ALA A 426 -6.78 15.50 -28.02
N ALA A 427 -7.38 16.16 -27.02
CA ALA A 427 -8.46 17.11 -27.24
C ALA A 427 -7.90 18.39 -27.85
N GLY A 428 -8.60 18.93 -28.86
CA GLY A 428 -8.16 20.12 -29.57
C GLY A 428 -7.90 21.30 -28.63
N CYS A 429 -8.73 21.49 -27.60
CA CYS A 429 -8.62 22.58 -26.63
C CYS A 429 -7.71 22.30 -25.43
N ASP A 430 -7.04 21.15 -25.39
CA ASP A 430 -6.13 20.80 -24.30
C ASP A 430 -4.83 21.64 -24.38
N PRO A 431 -4.51 22.46 -23.36
CA PRO A 431 -3.33 23.30 -23.38
C PRO A 431 -2.03 22.50 -23.17
N VAL A 432 -2.09 21.27 -22.67
CA VAL A 432 -0.91 20.47 -22.31
C VAL A 432 -0.25 19.84 -23.54
N GLY A 433 -1.04 19.43 -24.54
CA GLY A 433 -0.54 19.00 -25.84
C GLY A 433 0.01 20.15 -26.71
N ARG A 434 0.16 21.36 -26.16
CA ARG A 434 0.66 22.56 -26.86
C ARG A 434 1.86 23.21 -26.16
N VAL A 435 2.43 22.55 -25.15
CA VAL A 435 3.60 23.08 -24.43
C VAL A 435 4.85 22.96 -25.33
N PRO A 436 5.52 24.07 -25.70
CA PRO A 436 6.64 24.05 -26.64
C PRO A 436 7.82 23.19 -26.16
N ALA A 437 8.64 22.66 -27.07
CA ALA A 437 9.82 21.90 -26.72
C ALA A 437 10.83 22.70 -25.86
N ARG A 438 11.58 22.02 -24.97
CA ARG A 438 12.56 22.65 -24.06
C ARG A 438 13.60 23.54 -24.75
N GLY A 439 14.02 23.17 -25.96
CA GLY A 439 14.98 23.95 -26.76
C GLY A 439 14.40 25.26 -27.31
N GLU A 440 13.11 25.29 -27.62
CA GLU A 440 12.42 26.49 -28.10
C GLU A 440 12.15 27.49 -26.96
N ALA A 441 11.89 27.00 -25.74
CA ALA A 441 11.75 27.85 -24.56
C ALA A 441 13.06 28.54 -24.15
N ALA A 442 14.21 27.86 -24.29
CA ALA A 442 15.54 28.46 -24.11
C ALA A 442 15.91 29.43 -25.25
N GLY A 443 15.51 29.12 -26.49
CA GLY A 443 15.69 29.98 -27.66
C GLY A 443 14.80 31.22 -27.68
N GLY A 444 13.64 31.20 -26.99
CA GLY A 444 12.70 32.33 -26.91
C GLY A 444 13.28 33.61 -26.28
N LEU A 445 14.31 33.49 -25.44
CA LEU A 445 15.06 34.65 -24.92
C LEU A 445 16.09 35.21 -25.93
N LEU A 446 16.50 34.42 -26.93
CA LEU A 446 17.46 34.77 -27.99
C LEU A 446 16.79 35.08 -29.34
N ALA A 447 15.49 34.80 -29.49
CA ALA A 447 14.74 34.85 -30.74
C ALA A 447 14.16 36.23 -31.10
N ALA A 448 14.74 37.34 -30.61
CA ALA A 448 14.45 38.68 -31.13
C ALA A 448 15.20 38.97 -32.46
N GLY A 449 15.61 37.94 -33.20
CA GLY A 449 16.39 38.06 -34.44
C GLY A 449 16.02 37.01 -35.50
N PRO A 450 16.29 37.29 -36.79
CA PRO A 450 15.76 36.53 -37.94
C PRO A 450 16.17 35.05 -38.00
N VAL A 451 17.19 34.63 -37.25
CA VAL A 451 17.64 33.22 -37.14
C VAL A 451 16.71 32.38 -36.25
N GLY A 452 16.06 32.98 -35.25
CA GLY A 452 15.15 32.28 -34.33
C GLY A 452 13.82 31.86 -34.96
N VAL A 453 13.39 32.55 -36.04
CA VAL A 453 12.18 32.22 -36.80
C VAL A 453 12.38 30.96 -37.65
N ALA A 454 13.59 30.70 -38.15
CA ALA A 454 13.89 29.52 -38.96
C ALA A 454 13.91 28.21 -38.13
N ALA A 455 14.36 28.25 -36.87
CA ALA A 455 14.34 27.09 -35.98
C ALA A 455 12.92 26.62 -35.64
N ARG A 456 11.98 27.57 -35.49
CA ARG A 456 10.56 27.35 -35.21
C ARG A 456 9.78 26.69 -36.36
N VAL A 457 10.39 26.60 -37.54
CA VAL A 457 9.82 25.96 -38.74
C VAL A 457 10.29 24.51 -38.89
N LEU A 458 11.31 24.07 -38.12
CA LEU A 458 11.98 22.79 -38.33
C LEU A 458 11.48 21.62 -37.44
N ALA A 459 10.63 21.85 -36.44
CA ALA A 459 10.08 20.77 -35.58
C ALA A 459 8.66 21.07 -35.06
N PRO A 460 7.63 21.11 -35.91
CA PRO A 460 6.24 21.43 -35.52
C PRO A 460 5.57 20.39 -34.59
N ASP A 461 6.16 19.20 -34.43
CA ASP A 461 5.57 18.06 -33.73
C ASP A 461 6.23 17.75 -32.36
N ASP A 462 7.14 18.59 -31.86
CA ASP A 462 7.87 18.33 -30.61
C ASP A 462 7.24 19.04 -29.40
N LEU A 463 6.97 18.28 -28.33
CA LEU A 463 6.49 18.76 -27.03
C LEU A 463 7.61 18.81 -25.99
N TRP A 464 7.28 19.32 -24.79
CA TRP A 464 8.23 19.46 -23.67
C TRP A 464 9.01 18.18 -23.32
N PHE A 465 8.38 17.01 -23.50
CA PHE A 465 8.97 15.71 -23.21
C PHE A 465 9.12 14.80 -24.45
N GLY A 466 9.50 15.39 -25.57
CA GLY A 466 9.72 14.67 -26.83
C GLY A 466 8.56 14.83 -27.79
N ARG A 467 8.50 13.99 -28.83
CA ARG A 467 7.49 14.10 -29.89
C ARG A 467 6.06 14.00 -29.35
N ASP A 468 5.15 14.75 -29.96
CA ASP A 468 3.71 14.66 -29.71
C ASP A 468 3.22 13.24 -30.03
N PRO A 469 2.74 12.47 -29.03
CA PRO A 469 2.22 11.14 -29.28
C PRO A 469 0.94 11.14 -30.14
N ALA A 470 0.25 12.27 -30.27
CA ALA A 470 -0.89 12.42 -31.16
C ALA A 470 -0.50 12.78 -32.60
N GLY A 471 0.78 13.07 -32.88
CA GLY A 471 1.28 13.33 -34.22
C GLY A 471 1.44 12.05 -35.05
N ASP A 472 1.15 12.13 -36.35
CA ASP A 472 1.22 10.96 -37.25
C ASP A 472 2.63 10.34 -37.28
N ALA A 473 3.68 11.17 -37.15
CA ALA A 473 5.08 10.74 -37.12
C ALA A 473 5.44 9.90 -35.89
N PHE A 474 4.67 9.98 -34.80
CA PHE A 474 4.86 9.12 -33.63
C PHE A 474 4.37 7.70 -33.89
N GLY A 475 3.31 7.52 -34.67
CA GLY A 475 2.83 6.21 -35.13
C GLY A 475 1.83 5.50 -34.20
N ALA A 476 1.25 6.18 -33.21
CA ALA A 476 0.21 5.61 -32.35
C ALA A 476 -1.19 5.65 -32.97
N ARG A 477 -2.10 4.81 -32.48
CA ARG A 477 -3.53 4.81 -32.87
C ARG A 477 -4.28 5.95 -32.20
N ARG A 478 -4.61 6.99 -32.95
CA ARG A 478 -5.46 8.06 -32.45
C ARG A 478 -6.91 7.61 -32.31
N PHE A 479 -7.55 7.98 -31.21
CA PHE A 479 -8.99 7.80 -31.03
C PHE A 479 -9.73 9.13 -30.90
N GLN A 480 -11.01 9.10 -31.24
CA GLN A 480 -11.88 10.26 -31.18
C GLN A 480 -12.05 10.71 -29.73
N VAL A 481 -11.84 12.01 -29.50
CA VAL A 481 -12.08 12.67 -28.22
C VAL A 481 -13.00 13.87 -28.45
N ALA A 482 -13.76 14.25 -27.42
CA ALA A 482 -14.51 15.50 -27.49
C ALA A 482 -13.52 16.67 -27.69
N PRO A 483 -13.85 17.67 -28.54
CA PRO A 483 -12.93 18.76 -28.86
C PRO A 483 -12.58 19.64 -27.65
N GLY A 484 -13.39 19.59 -26.58
CA GLY A 484 -13.31 20.45 -25.41
C GLY A 484 -13.92 21.83 -25.67
N GLU A 485 -14.01 22.64 -24.63
CA GLU A 485 -14.53 24.01 -24.68
C GLU A 485 -13.37 25.02 -24.55
N PRO A 486 -13.12 25.89 -25.56
CA PRO A 486 -11.97 26.80 -25.55
C PRO A 486 -11.90 27.76 -24.36
N SER A 487 -13.06 28.16 -23.82
CA SER A 487 -13.16 29.03 -22.63
C SER A 487 -12.85 28.30 -21.31
N HIS A 488 -12.76 26.97 -21.36
CA HIS A 488 -12.56 26.05 -20.23
C HIS A 488 -11.45 25.04 -20.54
N ALA A 489 -10.30 25.53 -21.02
CA ALA A 489 -9.19 24.71 -21.50
C ALA A 489 -8.64 23.73 -20.44
N PHE A 490 -8.61 24.10 -19.16
CA PHE A 490 -8.18 23.20 -18.07
C PHE A 490 -9.25 22.16 -17.70
N ASP A 491 -10.53 22.49 -17.84
CA ASP A 491 -11.62 21.52 -17.67
C ASP A 491 -11.57 20.50 -18.82
N SER A 492 -11.29 20.97 -20.04
CA SER A 492 -11.09 20.13 -21.24
C SER A 492 -9.91 19.16 -21.09
N HIS A 493 -8.85 19.54 -20.38
CA HIS A 493 -7.71 18.66 -20.07
C HIS A 493 -8.10 17.50 -19.13
N SER A 494 -9.16 17.67 -18.35
CA SER A 494 -9.67 16.64 -17.42
C SER A 494 -10.86 15.85 -17.99
N ALA A 495 -11.49 16.34 -19.06
CA ALA A 495 -12.75 15.83 -19.60
C ALA A 495 -12.67 14.46 -20.31
N TYR A 496 -11.46 13.91 -20.51
CA TYR A 496 -11.27 12.59 -21.14
C TYR A 496 -11.99 11.44 -20.43
N PHE A 497 -12.32 11.64 -19.15
CA PHE A 497 -12.95 10.67 -18.25
C PHE A 497 -14.39 11.03 -17.88
N ASP A 498 -14.97 12.02 -18.56
CA ASP A 498 -16.34 12.44 -18.29
C ASP A 498 -17.32 11.35 -18.73
N GLU A 499 -18.34 11.17 -17.90
CA GLU A 499 -19.35 10.17 -18.15
C GLU A 499 -20.12 10.48 -19.44
N GLY A 500 -20.31 9.47 -20.29
CA GLY A 500 -20.94 9.63 -21.60
C GLY A 500 -20.05 10.25 -22.68
N SER A 501 -18.79 10.60 -22.38
CA SER A 501 -17.86 11.11 -23.39
C SER A 501 -17.38 10.01 -24.36
N GLU A 502 -17.15 10.39 -25.62
CA GLU A 502 -16.58 9.47 -26.63
C GLU A 502 -15.16 9.03 -26.24
N SER A 503 -14.41 9.90 -25.54
CA SER A 503 -13.09 9.57 -25.00
C SER A 503 -13.17 8.42 -24.01
N LEU A 504 -14.03 8.51 -22.99
CA LEU A 504 -14.20 7.43 -22.01
C LEU A 504 -14.70 6.13 -22.67
N ALA A 505 -15.59 6.24 -23.66
CA ALA A 505 -16.04 5.08 -24.43
C ALA A 505 -14.89 4.41 -25.19
N ASN A 506 -14.00 5.18 -25.83
CA ASN A 506 -12.82 4.64 -26.50
C ASN A 506 -11.81 4.03 -25.53
N ILE A 507 -11.54 4.69 -24.40
CA ILE A 507 -10.68 4.12 -23.34
C ILE A 507 -11.26 2.78 -22.88
N ALA A 508 -12.57 2.70 -22.65
CA ALA A 508 -13.23 1.46 -22.23
C ALA A 508 -13.16 0.34 -23.29
N ARG A 509 -13.26 0.68 -24.57
CA ARG A 509 -13.11 -0.28 -25.68
C ARG A 509 -11.70 -0.86 -25.73
N VAL A 510 -10.67 -0.02 -25.52
CA VAL A 510 -9.28 -0.52 -25.41
C VAL A 510 -9.14 -1.41 -24.18
N VAL A 511 -9.56 -0.94 -22.99
CA VAL A 511 -9.43 -1.68 -21.73
C VAL A 511 -10.09 -3.05 -21.78
N SER A 512 -11.26 -3.16 -22.41
CA SER A 512 -12.03 -4.41 -22.51
C SER A 512 -11.61 -5.32 -23.68
N GLY A 513 -10.53 -5.00 -24.40
CA GLY A 513 -10.03 -5.82 -25.51
C GLY A 513 -10.88 -5.73 -26.79
N HIS A 514 -11.54 -4.59 -27.04
CA HIS A 514 -12.33 -4.32 -28.26
C HIS A 514 -11.69 -3.20 -29.11
N PRO A 515 -10.42 -3.32 -29.53
CA PRO A 515 -9.71 -2.25 -30.24
C PRO A 515 -10.29 -1.91 -31.62
N ASP A 516 -11.05 -2.83 -32.22
CA ASP A 516 -11.71 -2.63 -33.52
C ASP A 516 -12.96 -1.74 -33.42
N ALA A 517 -13.52 -1.58 -32.21
CA ALA A 517 -14.65 -0.70 -31.96
C ALA A 517 -14.21 0.75 -31.69
N VAL A 518 -12.89 1.00 -31.55
CA VAL A 518 -12.36 2.34 -31.25
C VAL A 518 -12.61 3.27 -32.44
N THR A 519 -13.28 4.39 -32.18
CA THR A 519 -13.57 5.40 -33.19
C THR A 519 -12.34 6.27 -33.44
N ARG A 520 -12.08 6.61 -34.70
CA ARG A 520 -10.93 7.42 -35.12
C ARG A 520 -11.34 8.88 -35.36
N PRO A 521 -10.41 9.85 -35.21
CA PRO A 521 -10.62 11.21 -35.69
C PRO A 521 -10.99 11.23 -37.17
N GLY A 522 -12.01 12.03 -37.51
CA GLY A 522 -12.52 12.21 -38.88
C GLY A 522 -11.74 13.20 -39.71
#